data_AF-A0A3D3QB96-F1
#
_entry.id   AF-A0A3D3QB96-F1
#
_cell.length_a   1.000
_cell.length_b   1.000
_cell.length_c   1.000
_cell.angle_alpha   90.00
_cell.angle_beta   90.00
_cell.angle_gamma   90.00
#
_symmetry.space_group_name_H-M   'P 1'
#
loop_
_entity.id
_entity.type
_entity.pdbx_description
1 polymer ?
#
loop_
_entity_poly.entity_id
_entity_poly.type
_entity_poly.pdbx_seq_one_letter_code
_entity_poly.pdbx_strand_id
1 'polypeptide(L)'
;DYLQEGIGLRAYGQRDPLVEYQREAFDMFGEMKDAIRDEFVRYIYRVELVREQPRQRAPRTLTNQSEDDGTGQAALPSSSGDKIPRNAPCPCGSGKKYKKCHGAEV
;
A
#
# COMPACT_ATOMS: atom_id res chain seq x y z
N ASP A 1 30.39 -7.96 -16.79
CA ASP A 1 31.15 -9.21 -16.64
C ASP A 1 32.49 -9.05 -15.92
N TYR A 2 32.51 -8.46 -14.72
CA TYR A 2 33.74 -8.33 -13.92
C TYR A 2 34.35 -9.68 -13.51
N LEU A 3 33.48 -10.67 -13.26
CA LEU A 3 33.91 -12.02 -12.90
C LEU A 3 34.67 -12.68 -14.07
N GLN A 4 34.18 -12.53 -15.32
CA GLN A 4 34.84 -13.11 -16.49
C GLN A 4 36.15 -12.39 -16.84
N GLU A 5 36.20 -11.06 -16.67
CA GLU A 5 37.42 -10.26 -16.89
C GLU A 5 38.54 -10.58 -15.86
N GLY A 6 38.18 -10.91 -14.62
CA GLY A 6 39.14 -11.23 -13.55
C GLY A 6 39.78 -12.61 -13.65
N ILE A 7 39.14 -13.56 -14.33
CA ILE A 7 39.60 -14.96 -14.40
C ILE A 7 40.73 -15.13 -15.41
N GLY A 8 40.78 -14.30 -16.45
CA GLY A 8 41.87 -14.30 -17.43
C GLY A 8 43.25 -14.09 -16.81
N LEU A 9 43.34 -13.31 -15.73
CA LEU A 9 44.58 -13.08 -14.98
C LEU A 9 44.92 -14.23 -14.01
N ARG A 10 43.91 -14.97 -13.50
CA ARG A 10 44.09 -16.13 -12.59
C ARG A 10 44.41 -17.43 -13.36
N ALA A 11 43.97 -17.53 -14.61
CA ALA A 11 44.28 -18.63 -15.54
C ALA A 11 45.79 -18.80 -15.81
N TYR A 12 46.58 -17.76 -15.54
CA TYR A 12 48.04 -17.80 -15.63
C TYR A 12 48.67 -18.84 -14.67
N GLY A 13 47.93 -19.28 -13.64
CA GLY A 13 48.34 -20.29 -12.66
C GLY A 13 48.16 -21.76 -13.08
N GLN A 14 48.05 -22.06 -14.37
CA GLN A 14 47.81 -23.41 -14.91
C GLN A 14 46.50 -24.09 -14.45
N ARG A 15 45.55 -23.34 -13.90
CA ARG A 15 44.20 -23.83 -13.63
C ARG A 15 43.29 -23.47 -14.79
N ASP A 16 42.34 -24.36 -15.08
CA ASP A 16 41.38 -24.14 -16.16
C ASP A 16 40.47 -22.95 -15.81
N PRO A 17 40.50 -21.85 -16.61
CA PRO A 17 39.68 -20.66 -16.36
C PRO A 17 38.19 -20.96 -16.30
N LEU A 18 37.70 -21.93 -17.08
CA LEU A 18 36.28 -22.25 -17.15
C LEU A 18 35.79 -22.88 -15.84
N VAL A 19 36.63 -23.67 -15.19
CA VAL A 19 36.32 -24.33 -13.91
C VAL A 19 36.32 -23.32 -12.76
N GLU A 20 37.27 -22.40 -12.74
CA GLU A 20 37.33 -21.32 -11.74
C GLU A 20 36.12 -20.39 -11.88
N TYR A 21 35.72 -20.05 -13.12
CA TYR A 21 34.49 -19.29 -13.37
C TYR A 21 33.26 -19.99 -12.79
N GLN A 22 33.09 -21.27 -13.10
CA GLN A 22 31.93 -22.03 -12.64
C GLN A 22 31.87 -22.12 -11.11
N ARG A 23 33.02 -22.32 -10.45
CA ARG A 23 33.08 -22.35 -8.98
C ARG A 23 32.72 -21.00 -8.37
N GLU A 24 33.40 -19.93 -8.78
CA GLU A 24 33.16 -18.60 -8.21
C GLU A 24 31.74 -18.09 -8.52
N ALA A 25 31.22 -18.38 -9.72
CA ALA A 25 29.84 -18.08 -10.08
C ALA A 25 28.82 -18.87 -9.25
N PHE A 26 29.09 -20.17 -8.99
CA PHE A 26 28.21 -20.99 -8.17
C PHE A 26 28.18 -20.52 -6.71
N ASP A 27 29.34 -20.15 -6.15
CA ASP A 27 29.44 -19.64 -4.79
C ASP A 27 28.68 -18.32 -4.64
N MET A 28 28.89 -17.35 -5.53
CA MET A 28 28.15 -16.08 -5.53
C MET A 28 26.64 -16.27 -5.72
N PHE A 29 26.23 -17.18 -6.59
CA PHE A 29 24.82 -17.52 -6.77
C PHE A 29 24.22 -18.16 -5.51
N GLY A 30 24.99 -19.02 -4.83
CA GLY A 30 24.64 -19.61 -3.55
C GLY A 30 24.34 -18.55 -2.49
N GLU A 31 25.26 -17.61 -2.32
CA GLU A 31 25.12 -16.47 -1.40
C GLU A 31 23.89 -15.61 -1.73
N MET A 32 23.70 -15.25 -3.00
CA MET A 32 22.53 -14.49 -3.45
C MET A 32 21.22 -15.21 -3.12
N LYS A 33 21.16 -16.52 -3.39
CA LYS A 33 19.97 -17.33 -3.12
C LYS A 33 19.68 -17.42 -1.62
N ASP A 34 20.70 -17.51 -0.77
CA ASP A 34 20.50 -17.54 0.68
C ASP A 34 20.06 -16.17 1.21
N ALA A 35 20.60 -15.07 0.70
CA ALA A 35 20.11 -13.72 0.97
C ALA A 35 18.62 -13.54 0.59
N ILE A 36 18.21 -14.06 -0.57
CA ILE A 36 16.80 -14.01 -1.01
C ILE A 36 15.89 -14.79 -0.06
N ARG A 37 16.32 -15.96 0.41
CA ARG A 37 15.55 -16.77 1.38
C ARG A 37 15.33 -16.01 2.69
N ASP A 38 16.38 -15.39 3.20
CA ASP A 38 16.30 -14.57 4.42
C ASP A 38 15.38 -13.37 4.22
N GLU A 39 15.43 -12.73 3.05
CA GLU A 39 14.55 -11.61 2.70
C GLU A 39 13.08 -12.04 2.63
N PHE A 40 12.77 -13.19 2.02
CA PHE A 40 11.41 -13.72 1.97
C PHE A 40 10.84 -13.97 3.37
N VAL A 41 11.61 -14.63 4.23
CA VAL A 41 11.19 -14.90 5.61
C VAL A 41 10.95 -13.58 6.33
N ARG A 42 11.91 -12.65 6.26
CA ARG A 42 11.77 -11.31 6.85
C ARG A 42 10.53 -10.58 6.36
N TYR A 43 10.22 -10.68 5.06
CA TYR A 43 9.04 -10.04 4.48
C TYR A 43 7.76 -10.59 5.09
N ILE A 44 7.60 -11.92 5.13
CA ILE A 44 6.42 -12.58 5.72
C ILE A 44 6.23 -12.15 7.18
N TYR A 45 7.29 -12.12 7.98
CA TYR A 45 7.21 -11.72 9.40
C TYR A 45 6.99 -10.21 9.61
N ARG A 46 7.21 -9.38 8.58
CA ARG A 46 7.01 -7.92 8.64
C ARG A 46 5.74 -7.45 7.93
N VAL A 47 4.91 -8.37 7.42
CA VAL A 47 3.61 -8.02 6.84
C VAL A 47 2.67 -7.59 7.96
N GLU A 48 2.45 -6.28 8.08
CA GLU A 48 1.38 -5.72 8.88
C GLU A 48 0.08 -5.82 8.07
N LEU A 49 -0.81 -6.73 8.50
CA LEU A 49 -2.15 -6.80 7.94
C LEU A 49 -2.96 -5.61 8.45
N VAL A 50 -3.11 -4.59 7.61
CA VAL A 50 -4.07 -3.51 7.84
C VAL A 50 -5.47 -4.12 7.77
N ARG A 51 -5.98 -4.54 8.93
CA ARG A 51 -7.39 -4.88 9.08
C ARG A 51 -8.15 -3.57 9.09
N GLU A 52 -8.97 -3.35 8.06
CA GLU A 52 -9.98 -2.31 8.08
C GLU A 52 -10.88 -2.58 9.29
N GLN A 53 -10.65 -1.83 10.36
CA GLN A 53 -11.48 -1.90 11.55
C GLN A 53 -12.87 -1.43 11.11
N PRO A 54 -13.92 -2.27 11.18
CA PRO A 54 -15.27 -1.77 10.94
C PRO A 54 -15.45 -0.66 11.97
N ARG A 55 -15.61 0.58 11.49
CA ARG A 55 -15.87 1.74 12.35
C ARG A 55 -17.02 1.34 13.28
N GLN A 56 -16.68 0.95 14.51
CA GLN A 56 -17.66 0.84 15.56
C GLN A 56 -18.18 2.25 15.71
N ARG A 57 -19.40 2.45 15.22
CA ARG A 57 -20.15 3.67 15.50
C ARG A 57 -20.15 3.77 17.02
N ALA A 58 -19.38 4.71 17.55
CA ALA A 58 -19.38 4.98 18.97
C ALA A 58 -20.85 5.07 19.40
N PRO A 59 -21.28 4.32 20.44
CA PRO A 59 -22.60 4.55 20.99
C PRO A 59 -22.61 6.03 21.36
N ARG A 60 -23.52 6.77 20.72
CA ARG A 60 -23.74 8.17 21.07
C ARG A 60 -24.12 8.12 22.55
N THR A 61 -23.20 8.50 23.43
CA THR A 61 -23.57 8.85 24.79
C THR A 61 -24.53 10.00 24.63
N LEU A 62 -25.81 9.66 24.76
CA LEU A 62 -26.89 10.61 24.94
C LEU A 62 -26.63 11.28 26.29
N THR A 63 -25.67 12.19 26.33
CA THR A 63 -25.74 13.26 27.32
C THR A 63 -26.86 14.15 26.83
N ASN A 64 -28.03 13.94 27.43
CA ASN A 64 -29.14 14.87 27.35
C ASN A 64 -28.66 16.19 27.96
N GLN A 65 -28.05 17.04 27.13
CA GLN A 65 -28.24 18.47 27.19
C GLN A 65 -29.12 18.80 25.99
N SER A 66 -30.40 18.53 26.19
CA SER A 66 -31.46 19.33 25.61
C SER A 66 -31.29 20.76 26.11
N GLU A 67 -30.73 21.60 25.25
CA GLU A 67 -31.38 22.86 24.90
C GLU A 67 -31.57 22.85 23.37
N ASP A 68 -32.85 22.77 22.97
CA ASP A 68 -33.46 22.98 21.64
C ASP A 68 -33.23 21.88 20.55
N ASP A 69 -33.97 20.76 20.56
CA ASP A 69 -35.30 20.51 19.93
C ASP A 69 -35.23 20.40 18.38
N GLY A 70 -35.54 19.30 17.69
CA GLY A 70 -36.02 17.98 18.05
C GLY A 70 -35.89 17.00 16.85
N THR A 71 -36.02 15.70 17.14
CA THR A 71 -36.49 14.58 16.27
C THR A 71 -35.96 14.53 14.81
N GLY A 72 -35.14 13.58 14.36
CA GLY A 72 -35.30 12.13 14.49
C GLY A 72 -35.25 11.49 13.08
N GLN A 73 -34.26 10.62 12.86
CA GLN A 73 -34.26 9.44 11.97
C GLN A 73 -34.62 9.57 10.47
N ALA A 74 -33.70 9.01 9.67
CA ALA A 74 -33.88 8.34 8.38
C ALA A 74 -35.21 8.55 7.64
N ALA A 75 -35.16 9.36 6.59
CA ALA A 75 -35.98 9.15 5.40
C ALA A 75 -35.12 9.47 4.18
N LEU A 76 -34.94 8.50 3.27
CA LEU A 76 -34.80 8.87 1.87
C LEU A 76 -36.16 9.43 1.45
N PRO A 77 -36.19 10.63 0.86
CA PRO A 77 -36.95 10.74 -0.37
C PRO A 77 -36.17 11.51 -1.44
N SER A 78 -36.05 10.83 -2.58
CA SER A 78 -36.29 11.35 -3.92
C SER A 78 -36.46 12.87 -4.09
N SER A 79 -35.64 13.41 -5.01
CA SER A 79 -36.03 14.39 -6.02
C SER A 79 -36.87 15.59 -5.57
N SER A 80 -36.18 16.67 -5.20
CA SER A 80 -36.67 18.03 -5.47
C SER A 80 -35.57 19.06 -5.22
N GLY A 81 -34.91 19.50 -6.30
CA GLY A 81 -34.31 20.83 -6.43
C GLY A 81 -33.23 21.29 -5.44
N ASP A 82 -32.76 20.45 -4.53
CA ASP A 82 -31.80 20.85 -3.50
C ASP A 82 -30.37 20.92 -4.06
N LYS A 83 -29.88 22.15 -4.19
CA LYS A 83 -28.50 22.44 -4.58
C LYS A 83 -27.57 21.76 -3.59
N ILE A 84 -26.84 20.76 -4.07
CA ILE A 84 -25.84 20.02 -3.29
C ILE A 84 -24.91 21.03 -2.60
N PRO A 85 -24.77 21.00 -1.26
CA PRO A 85 -23.96 21.99 -0.55
C PRO A 85 -22.51 21.93 -1.04
N ARG A 86 -21.87 23.08 -1.31
CA ARG A 86 -20.50 23.14 -1.87
C ARG A 86 -19.46 22.33 -1.09
N ASN A 87 -19.63 22.17 0.23
CA ASN A 87 -18.72 21.39 1.09
C ASN A 87 -19.15 19.94 1.34
N ALA A 88 -20.33 19.51 0.85
CA ALA A 88 -20.82 18.14 0.96
C ALA A 88 -19.91 17.14 0.21
N PRO A 89 -19.92 15.85 0.57
CA PRO A 89 -19.24 14.82 -0.22
C PRO A 89 -19.80 14.79 -1.65
N CYS A 90 -18.91 14.64 -2.64
CA CYS A 90 -19.32 14.61 -4.04
C CYS A 90 -20.06 13.29 -4.35
N PRO A 91 -21.22 13.32 -5.03
CA PRO A 91 -22.06 12.14 -5.26
C PRO A 91 -21.42 11.11 -6.21
N CYS A 92 -20.36 11.46 -6.93
CA CYS A 92 -19.62 10.53 -7.78
C CYS A 92 -18.74 9.53 -7.02
N GLY A 93 -18.73 9.56 -5.68
CA GLY A 93 -17.94 8.63 -4.87
C GLY A 93 -16.44 8.90 -4.87
N SER A 94 -15.97 10.00 -5.46
CA SER A 94 -14.53 10.35 -5.54
C SER A 94 -13.88 10.68 -4.19
N GLY A 95 -14.65 10.73 -3.09
CA GLY A 95 -14.18 11.12 -1.77
C GLY A 95 -13.82 12.61 -1.62
N LYS A 96 -13.87 13.39 -2.70
CA LYS A 96 -13.61 14.84 -2.71
C LYS A 96 -14.87 15.62 -2.31
N LYS A 97 -14.70 16.81 -1.72
CA LYS A 97 -15.82 17.75 -1.48
C LYS A 97 -16.42 18.18 -2.83
N TYR A 98 -17.72 18.46 -2.87
CA TYR A 98 -18.46 18.81 -4.09
C TYR A 98 -17.77 19.94 -4.88
N LYS A 99 -17.38 21.04 -4.20
CA LYS A 99 -16.63 22.17 -4.80
C LYS A 99 -15.23 21.83 -5.35
N LYS A 100 -14.68 20.66 -5.04
CA LYS A 100 -13.36 20.19 -5.51
C LYS A 100 -13.49 19.07 -6.55
N CYS A 101 -14.71 18.83 -7.04
CA CYS A 101 -15.02 17.80 -8.01
C CYS A 101 -16.13 18.32 -8.94
N HIS A 102 -17.36 17.81 -8.86
CA HIS A 102 -18.43 18.16 -9.81
C HIS A 102 -18.98 19.60 -9.64
N GLY A 103 -18.69 20.27 -8.53
CA GLY A 103 -19.01 21.69 -8.30
C GLY A 103 -17.79 22.61 -8.38
N ALA A 104 -16.71 22.20 -9.07
CA ALA A 104 -15.51 23.03 -9.23
C ALA A 104 -15.73 24.21 -10.20
N GLU A 105 -16.67 24.06 -11.14
CA GLU A 105 -17.01 25.08 -12.16
C GLU A 105 -18.42 25.70 -11.95
N VAL A 106 -19.11 25.35 -10.86
CA VAL A 106 -20.42 25.88 -10.45
C VAL A 106 -20.28 26.83 -9.28
#